data_AF-E3N6J2-F1
#
_entry.id   AF-E3N6J2-F1
#
_cell.length_a   1.000
_cell.length_b   1.000
_cell.length_c   1.000
_cell.angle_alpha   90.00
_cell.angle_beta   90.00
_cell.angle_gamma   90.00
#
_symmetry.space_group_name_H-M   'P 1'
#
loop_
_entity.id
_entity.type
_entity.pdbx_description
1 polymer ?
#
loop_
_entity_poly.entity_id
_entity_poly.type
_entity_poly.pdbx_seq_one_letter_code
_entity_poly.pdbx_strand_id
1 'polypeptide(L)'
;MRDWNHLPVEIKQHVIKKLDFMSRHSMKSTSHVDRLIVNSTCFKVPRVRFGYKQEKCLVMIYTGIEKFLRLELSKCKEGILVERSENTWDPRDITTKILPPSDVLKTGLTILKNLLAHESIIMEAMEWDIPDESPKIKYQQEILATLDNEKFRVRELVFLWNTVELEPLIPNLCVVDDFKLLRRLGLEISGDSLVPVMIHDSQVEHPLTLGRPCYQSMFCLNASLPITLVLHLQDREVLLSRPNIIATFFRVASPKPQKPNRRAQSGTINWTYGNECGYWVAKMAPGNEAKVKKTLDQEKCGVHYQCKNCTDPFTFWYHQNLARRLHQEPFWSDIVSEIPGFGDVEMGTRNLKIELAKDEKEKLKKCEKKKMEEKSWGFKEDVKTENMTIRASDLLKPIFSLKVFFILPILISFMFYLIISHLYY
;
A
#
# COMPACT_ATOMS: atom_id res chain seq x y z
N MET A 1 0.11 -44.49 19.01
CA MET A 1 -0.27 -43.63 17.87
C MET A 1 0.63 -42.41 17.92
N ARG A 2 1.34 -42.02 16.85
CA ARG A 2 2.17 -40.81 16.85
C ARG A 2 1.26 -39.62 16.57
N ASP A 3 1.03 -38.78 17.57
CA ASP A 3 0.21 -37.57 17.52
C ASP A 3 1.12 -36.32 17.59
N TRP A 4 0.68 -35.19 17.04
CA TRP A 4 1.30 -33.87 17.16
C TRP A 4 1.86 -33.61 18.55
N ASN A 5 1.14 -33.94 19.62
CA ASN A 5 1.60 -33.69 20.99
C ASN A 5 2.91 -34.41 21.34
N HIS A 6 3.18 -35.55 20.71
CA HIS A 6 4.37 -36.38 20.93
C HIS A 6 5.58 -35.95 20.10
N LEU A 7 5.43 -34.96 19.21
CA LEU A 7 6.55 -34.43 18.44
C LEU A 7 7.46 -33.56 19.34
N PRO A 8 8.79 -33.66 19.20
CA PRO A 8 9.74 -32.76 19.84
C PRO A 8 9.46 -31.28 19.50
N VAL A 9 9.79 -30.40 20.44
CA VAL A 9 9.56 -28.94 20.31
C VAL A 9 10.27 -28.39 19.08
N GLU A 10 11.45 -28.90 18.75
CA GLU A 10 12.26 -28.46 17.61
C GLU A 10 11.55 -28.73 16.28
N ILE A 11 10.87 -29.88 16.17
CA ILE A 11 10.08 -30.23 14.99
C ILE A 11 8.86 -29.31 14.90
N LYS A 12 8.15 -29.08 16.02
CA LYS A 12 7.00 -28.17 16.05
C LYS A 12 7.40 -26.75 15.67
N GLN A 13 8.51 -26.25 16.20
CA GLN A 13 9.07 -24.94 15.82
C GLN A 13 9.41 -24.88 14.33
N HIS A 14 9.96 -25.96 13.75
CA HIS A 14 10.24 -26.01 12.32
C HIS A 14 8.95 -25.93 11.47
N VAL A 15 7.87 -26.59 11.90
CA VAL A 15 6.56 -26.49 11.24
C VAL A 15 6.00 -25.06 11.39
N ILE A 16 6.00 -24.52 12.60
CA ILE A 16 5.52 -23.16 12.89
C ILE A 16 6.27 -22.11 12.06
N LYS A 17 7.59 -22.28 11.86
CA LYS A 17 8.40 -21.42 10.99
C LYS A 17 7.86 -21.30 9.57
N LYS A 18 7.14 -22.31 9.08
CA LYS A 18 6.58 -22.39 7.72
C LYS A 18 5.10 -22.01 7.64
N LEU A 19 4.41 -21.86 8.77
CA LEU A 19 3.01 -21.43 8.78
C LEU A 19 2.87 -19.96 8.39
N ASP A 20 1.80 -19.66 7.66
CA ASP A 20 1.38 -18.28 7.42
C ASP A 20 0.92 -17.60 8.72
N PHE A 21 0.73 -16.29 8.64
CA PHE A 21 0.40 -15.46 9.81
C PHE A 21 -0.90 -15.88 10.50
N MET A 22 -1.94 -16.22 9.72
CA MET A 22 -3.25 -16.58 10.26
C MET A 22 -3.21 -17.97 10.87
N SER A 23 -2.60 -18.94 10.18
CA SER A 23 -2.38 -20.29 10.69
C SER A 23 -1.59 -20.29 12.01
N ARG A 24 -0.59 -19.41 12.15
CA ARG A 24 0.12 -19.22 13.42
C ARG A 24 -0.78 -18.70 14.52
N HIS A 25 -1.61 -17.69 14.23
CA HIS A 25 -2.57 -17.17 15.21
C HIS A 25 -3.59 -18.23 15.63
N SER A 26 -4.11 -19.01 14.68
CA SER A 26 -4.99 -20.14 14.97
C SER A 26 -4.31 -21.18 15.87
N MET A 27 -3.04 -21.50 15.62
CA MET A 27 -2.28 -22.47 16.41
C MET A 27 -2.06 -22.04 17.87
N LYS A 28 -1.98 -20.72 18.16
CA LYS A 28 -1.93 -20.21 19.55
C LYS A 28 -3.18 -20.57 20.37
N SER A 29 -4.29 -20.84 19.69
CA SER A 29 -5.58 -21.15 20.31
C SER A 29 -5.84 -22.65 20.44
N THR A 30 -4.95 -23.52 19.94
CA THR A 30 -5.12 -24.97 19.99
C THR A 30 -4.78 -25.56 21.36
N SER A 31 -3.64 -25.19 21.95
CA SER A 31 -3.23 -25.63 23.29
C SER A 31 -2.28 -24.63 23.95
N HIS A 32 -2.09 -24.76 25.27
CA HIS A 32 -1.10 -23.94 26.00
C HIS A 32 0.33 -24.17 25.48
N VAL A 33 0.69 -25.44 25.22
CA VAL A 33 2.01 -25.81 24.71
C VAL A 33 2.24 -25.20 23.33
N ASP A 34 1.27 -25.31 22.42
CA ASP A 34 1.40 -24.73 21.07
C ASP A 34 1.53 -23.21 21.13
N ARG A 35 0.79 -22.54 22.03
CA ARG A 35 0.92 -21.11 22.27
C ARG A 35 2.34 -20.72 22.69
N LEU A 36 2.94 -21.44 23.64
CA LEU A 36 4.31 -21.20 24.08
C LEU A 36 5.31 -21.38 22.92
N ILE A 37 5.15 -22.43 22.13
CA ILE A 37 6.05 -22.71 21.00
C ILE A 37 5.91 -21.63 19.93
N VAL A 38 4.68 -21.23 19.57
CA VAL A 38 4.45 -20.14 18.62
C VAL A 38 5.03 -18.83 19.14
N ASN A 39 4.80 -18.51 20.42
CA ASN A 39 5.32 -17.30 21.04
C ASN A 39 6.85 -17.30 21.15
N SER A 40 7.50 -18.46 21.31
CA SER A 40 8.97 -18.56 21.27
C SER A 40 9.57 -18.50 19.85
N THR A 41 8.74 -18.57 18.80
CA THR A 41 9.20 -18.65 17.41
C THR A 41 9.02 -17.32 16.70
N CYS A 42 10.14 -16.63 16.43
CA CYS A 42 10.12 -15.37 15.70
C CYS A 42 9.36 -15.46 14.35
N PHE A 43 8.61 -14.41 14.05
CA PHE A 43 7.88 -14.24 12.81
C PHE A 43 8.12 -12.84 12.25
N LYS A 44 8.44 -12.77 10.96
CA LYS A 44 8.68 -11.51 10.26
C LYS A 44 7.47 -11.19 9.38
N VAL A 45 6.89 -10.01 9.58
CA VAL A 45 5.81 -9.47 8.77
C VAL A 45 6.40 -8.42 7.82
N PRO A 46 6.28 -8.59 6.49
CA PRO A 46 6.81 -7.63 5.53
C PRO A 46 6.29 -6.20 5.70
N ARG A 47 4.97 -6.01 5.80
CA ARG A 47 4.41 -4.67 5.97
C ARG A 47 3.03 -4.70 6.61
N VAL A 48 2.76 -3.72 7.46
CA VAL A 48 1.44 -3.48 8.04
C VAL A 48 1.02 -2.06 7.71
N ARG A 49 -0.26 -1.87 7.42
CA ARG A 49 -0.90 -0.56 7.26
C ARG A 49 -2.05 -0.43 8.24
N PHE A 50 -2.04 0.65 8.99
CA PHE A 50 -3.13 1.08 9.84
C PHE A 50 -3.67 2.40 9.32
N GLY A 51 -4.94 2.45 8.95
CA GLY A 51 -5.59 3.66 8.45
C GLY A 51 -6.73 4.09 9.35
N TYR A 52 -6.91 5.40 9.52
CA TYR A 52 -8.08 5.95 10.18
C TYR A 52 -8.46 7.32 9.60
N LYS A 53 -9.69 7.43 9.08
CA LYS A 53 -10.29 8.70 8.69
C LYS A 53 -11.80 8.56 8.50
N GLN A 54 -12.54 9.66 8.71
CA GLN A 54 -14.00 9.71 8.56
C GLN A 54 -14.73 8.54 9.26
N GLU A 55 -14.35 8.23 10.50
CA GLU A 55 -14.95 7.14 11.30
C GLU A 55 -14.84 5.75 10.67
N LYS A 56 -13.86 5.54 9.79
CA LYS A 56 -13.49 4.24 9.23
C LYS A 56 -12.07 3.89 9.62
N CYS A 57 -11.84 2.61 9.86
CA CYS A 57 -10.51 2.08 10.17
C CYS A 57 -10.13 0.99 9.18
N LEU A 58 -8.85 0.93 8.82
CA LEU A 58 -8.22 -0.12 8.03
C LEU A 58 -7.12 -0.79 8.84
N VAL A 59 -7.12 -2.11 8.88
CA VAL A 59 -5.97 -2.92 9.28
C VAL A 59 -5.61 -3.83 8.10
N MET A 60 -4.45 -3.59 7.50
CA MET A 60 -3.95 -4.39 6.38
C MET A 60 -2.59 -4.99 6.71
N ILE A 61 -2.49 -6.31 6.66
CA ILE A 61 -1.28 -7.06 7.03
C ILE A 61 -0.80 -7.81 5.81
N TYR A 62 0.33 -7.38 5.24
CA TYR A 62 0.99 -8.07 4.14
C TYR A 62 1.91 -9.16 4.68
N THR A 63 1.74 -10.37 4.18
CA THR A 63 2.55 -11.55 4.54
C THR A 63 3.46 -12.02 3.40
N GLY A 64 3.30 -11.44 2.20
CA GLY A 64 4.12 -11.71 1.03
C GLY A 64 3.59 -10.98 -0.22
N ILE A 65 4.19 -11.27 -1.37
CA ILE A 65 3.74 -10.76 -2.66
C ILE A 65 2.32 -11.26 -2.92
N GLU A 66 1.39 -10.34 -3.18
CA GLU A 66 -0.04 -10.63 -3.39
C GLU A 66 -0.69 -11.40 -2.23
N LYS A 67 -0.05 -11.39 -1.05
CA LYS A 67 -0.55 -12.05 0.16
C LYS A 67 -0.82 -11.03 1.26
N PHE A 68 -2.09 -10.82 1.59
CA PHE A 68 -2.52 -9.86 2.59
C PHE A 68 -3.83 -10.27 3.27
N LEU A 69 -3.96 -9.88 4.54
CA LEU A 69 -5.24 -9.79 5.24
C LEU A 69 -5.68 -8.32 5.25
N ARG A 70 -6.94 -8.05 4.90
CA ARG A 70 -7.56 -6.73 5.00
C ARG A 70 -8.76 -6.80 5.92
N LEU A 71 -8.80 -5.89 6.89
CA LEU A 71 -9.95 -5.65 7.77
C LEU A 71 -10.34 -4.18 7.63
N GLU A 72 -11.58 -3.93 7.23
CA GLU A 72 -12.17 -2.58 7.26
C GLU A 72 -13.26 -2.53 8.30
N LEU A 73 -13.25 -1.46 9.10
CA LEU A 73 -14.21 -1.25 10.17
C LEU A 73 -14.96 0.04 9.92
N SER A 74 -16.28 -0.02 10.04
CA SER A 74 -17.14 1.15 9.93
C SER A 74 -18.32 1.05 10.89
N LYS A 75 -18.88 2.19 11.28
CA LYS A 75 -20.04 2.23 12.16
C LYS A 75 -21.32 1.87 11.40
N CYS A 76 -22.15 0.99 11.97
CA CYS A 76 -23.51 0.69 11.50
C CYS A 76 -24.52 0.90 12.64
N LYS A 77 -25.82 0.65 12.39
CA LYS A 77 -26.88 0.85 13.40
C LYS A 77 -26.73 -0.11 14.59
N GLU A 78 -26.33 -1.34 14.30
CA GLU A 78 -26.23 -2.45 15.25
C GLU A 78 -24.89 -2.50 16.00
N GLY A 79 -23.89 -1.72 15.56
CA GLY A 79 -22.56 -1.69 16.16
C GLY A 79 -21.47 -1.32 15.17
N ILE A 80 -20.40 -2.13 15.12
CA ILE A 80 -19.30 -1.95 14.17
C ILE A 80 -19.35 -3.06 13.13
N LEU A 81 -19.52 -2.69 11.86
CA LEU A 81 -19.36 -3.58 10.73
C LEU A 81 -17.87 -3.81 10.48
N VAL A 82 -17.46 -5.08 10.46
CA VAL A 82 -16.13 -5.53 10.09
C VAL A 82 -16.21 -6.28 8.77
N GLU A 83 -15.54 -5.77 7.75
CA GLU A 83 -15.37 -6.37 6.44
C GLU A 83 -13.97 -6.99 6.35
N ARG A 84 -13.91 -8.30 6.11
CA ARG A 84 -12.66 -9.06 6.01
C ARG A 84 -12.50 -9.63 4.61
N SER A 85 -11.35 -9.36 4.00
CA SER A 85 -10.89 -10.05 2.78
C SER A 85 -9.46 -10.55 2.95
N GLU A 86 -9.11 -11.58 2.18
CA GLU A 86 -7.78 -12.19 2.19
C GLU A 86 -7.33 -12.45 0.74
N ASN A 87 -6.23 -11.82 0.34
CA ASN A 87 -5.63 -11.94 -1.00
C ASN A 87 -6.59 -11.58 -2.16
N THR A 88 -7.67 -10.85 -1.89
CA THR A 88 -8.70 -10.47 -2.86
C THR A 88 -9.24 -9.08 -2.58
N TRP A 89 -9.58 -8.39 -3.67
CA TRP A 89 -10.25 -7.09 -3.69
C TRP A 89 -11.70 -7.21 -4.16
N ASP A 90 -12.13 -8.42 -4.53
CA ASP A 90 -13.47 -8.66 -5.04
C ASP A 90 -14.50 -8.54 -3.91
N PRO A 91 -15.49 -7.63 -4.01
CA PRO A 91 -16.53 -7.50 -3.00
C PRO A 91 -17.30 -8.79 -2.72
N ARG A 92 -17.33 -9.73 -3.68
CA ARG A 92 -18.04 -11.02 -3.55
C ARG A 92 -17.34 -11.98 -2.58
N ASP A 93 -16.04 -11.80 -2.36
CA ASP A 93 -15.25 -12.63 -1.46
C ASP A 93 -15.11 -12.01 -0.06
N ILE A 94 -15.75 -10.86 0.19
CA ILE A 94 -15.72 -10.18 1.48
C ILE A 94 -16.62 -10.90 2.47
N THR A 95 -16.05 -11.24 3.62
CA THR A 95 -16.78 -11.78 4.77
C THR A 95 -17.10 -10.66 5.75
N THR A 96 -18.32 -10.62 6.28
CA THR A 96 -18.75 -9.55 7.19
C THR A 96 -19.08 -10.09 8.58
N LYS A 97 -18.84 -9.26 9.60
CA LYS A 97 -19.24 -9.53 10.98
C LYS A 97 -19.61 -8.23 11.67
N ILE A 98 -20.67 -8.25 12.47
CA ILE A 98 -21.04 -7.12 13.32
C ILE A 98 -20.49 -7.37 14.72
N LEU A 99 -19.70 -6.42 15.22
CA LEU A 99 -19.26 -6.36 16.60
C LEU A 99 -20.19 -5.44 17.40
N PRO A 100 -20.29 -5.61 18.73
CA PRO A 100 -21.07 -4.71 19.58
C PRO A 100 -20.67 -3.24 19.39
N PRO A 101 -21.60 -2.29 19.62
CA PRO A 101 -21.30 -0.87 19.54
C PRO A 101 -20.08 -0.48 20.37
N SER A 102 -19.11 0.15 19.72
CA SER A 102 -17.90 0.66 20.34
C SER A 102 -17.33 1.79 19.48
N ASP A 103 -16.19 2.32 19.90
CA ASP A 103 -15.41 3.27 19.11
C ASP A 103 -14.62 2.53 18.00
N VAL A 104 -14.66 3.04 16.77
CA VAL A 104 -14.07 2.38 15.59
C VAL A 104 -12.54 2.39 15.67
N LEU A 105 -11.95 3.52 16.06
CA LEU A 105 -10.51 3.66 16.21
C LEU A 105 -9.99 2.71 17.30
N LYS A 106 -10.59 2.73 18.48
CA LYS A 106 -10.25 1.86 19.61
C LYS A 106 -10.35 0.39 19.23
N THR A 107 -11.41 0.00 18.52
CA THR A 107 -11.60 -1.38 18.06
C THR A 107 -10.51 -1.79 17.07
N GLY A 108 -10.22 -0.95 16.08
CA GLY A 108 -9.15 -1.17 15.12
C GLY A 108 -7.77 -1.30 15.76
N LEU A 109 -7.42 -0.38 16.68
CA LEU A 109 -6.18 -0.42 17.43
C LEU A 109 -6.07 -1.65 18.34
N THR A 110 -7.17 -2.06 18.99
CA THR A 110 -7.19 -3.27 19.82
C THR A 110 -6.91 -4.50 18.98
N ILE A 111 -7.49 -4.60 17.78
CA ILE A 111 -7.21 -5.68 16.83
C ILE A 111 -5.73 -5.65 16.40
N LEU A 112 -5.24 -4.48 15.97
CA LEU A 112 -3.86 -4.28 15.54
C LEU A 112 -2.87 -4.71 16.63
N LYS A 113 -3.09 -4.25 17.86
CA LYS A 113 -2.32 -4.60 19.06
C LYS A 113 -2.31 -6.10 19.29
N ASN A 114 -3.48 -6.71 19.45
CA ASN A 114 -3.60 -8.14 19.77
C ASN A 114 -2.97 -9.05 18.70
N LEU A 115 -2.92 -8.60 17.44
CA LEU A 115 -2.33 -9.35 16.34
C LEU A 115 -0.81 -9.18 16.23
N LEU A 116 -0.26 -8.03 16.60
CA LEU A 116 1.11 -7.64 16.20
C LEU A 116 2.01 -7.16 17.33
N ALA A 117 1.47 -6.71 18.46
CA ALA A 117 2.22 -6.25 19.62
C ALA A 117 2.71 -7.42 20.48
N HIS A 118 3.46 -8.34 19.86
CA HIS A 118 4.05 -9.48 20.54
C HIS A 118 5.57 -9.50 20.33
N GLU A 119 6.33 -9.87 21.36
CA GLU A 119 7.80 -9.87 21.33
C GLU A 119 8.40 -10.73 20.21
N SER A 120 7.68 -11.74 19.72
CA SER A 120 8.14 -12.62 18.65
C SER A 120 7.84 -12.12 17.23
N ILE A 121 7.03 -11.08 17.09
CA ILE A 121 6.63 -10.55 15.78
C ILE A 121 7.46 -9.31 15.50
N ILE A 122 8.17 -9.29 14.38
CA ILE A 122 8.89 -8.09 13.90
C ILE A 122 8.34 -7.67 12.54
N MET A 123 8.02 -6.40 12.39
CA MET A 123 7.56 -5.79 11.14
C MET A 123 8.73 -5.10 10.43
N GLU A 124 8.89 -5.31 9.12
CA GLU A 124 9.86 -4.52 8.37
C GLU A 124 9.37 -3.09 8.20
N ALA A 125 8.09 -2.90 7.85
CA ALA A 125 7.47 -1.58 7.77
C ALA A 125 6.08 -1.55 8.42
N MET A 126 5.78 -0.47 9.13
CA MET A 126 4.44 -0.17 9.64
C MET A 126 4.04 1.23 9.19
N GLU A 127 2.99 1.29 8.38
CA GLU A 127 2.48 2.52 7.80
C GLU A 127 1.22 2.99 8.54
N TRP A 128 1.20 4.27 8.90
CA TRP A 128 0.06 4.94 9.50
C TRP A 128 -0.53 5.94 8.49
N ASP A 129 -1.71 5.58 7.99
CA ASP A 129 -2.51 6.30 7.02
C ASP A 129 -3.60 7.10 7.75
N ILE A 130 -3.16 8.13 8.50
CA ILE A 130 -4.02 9.02 9.28
C ILE A 130 -3.64 10.47 8.90
N PRO A 131 -4.50 11.19 8.17
CA PRO A 131 -4.23 12.56 7.77
C PRO A 131 -4.39 13.54 8.94
N ASP A 132 -3.55 14.58 8.98
CA ASP A 132 -3.60 15.63 10.03
C ASP A 132 -4.92 16.42 10.03
N GLU A 133 -5.58 16.54 8.87
CA GLU A 133 -6.87 17.26 8.71
C GLU A 133 -8.10 16.50 9.25
N SER A 134 -7.93 15.25 9.69
CA SER A 134 -8.97 14.56 10.45
C SER A 134 -9.29 15.41 11.70
N PRO A 135 -10.57 15.58 12.09
CA PRO A 135 -11.00 16.59 13.06
C PRO A 135 -10.11 16.66 14.29
N LYS A 136 -9.53 17.85 14.54
CA LYS A 136 -8.56 18.20 15.62
C LYS A 136 -8.46 17.11 16.67
N ILE A 137 -7.50 16.25 16.41
CA ILE A 137 -7.45 14.90 16.89
C ILE A 137 -7.04 14.86 18.39
N LYS A 138 -7.87 14.24 19.24
CA LYS A 138 -7.45 13.74 20.57
C LYS A 138 -6.76 12.36 20.49
N TYR A 139 -6.62 11.79 19.28
CA TYR A 139 -6.11 10.44 19.02
C TYR A 139 -4.69 10.18 19.50
N GLN A 140 -3.82 11.16 19.73
CA GLN A 140 -2.53 10.86 20.37
C GLN A 140 -2.73 10.18 21.72
N GLN A 141 -3.63 10.72 22.55
CA GLN A 141 -3.96 10.13 23.84
C GLN A 141 -4.77 8.85 23.67
N GLU A 142 -5.71 8.79 22.73
CA GLU A 142 -6.57 7.61 22.54
C GLU A 142 -5.80 6.41 21.94
N ILE A 143 -4.85 6.67 21.03
CA ILE A 143 -3.94 5.67 20.47
C ILE A 143 -3.12 5.09 21.61
N LEU A 144 -2.41 5.93 22.37
CA LEU A 144 -1.56 5.46 23.45
C LEU A 144 -2.36 4.76 24.56
N ALA A 145 -3.53 5.29 24.92
CA ALA A 145 -4.41 4.68 25.92
C ALA A 145 -4.93 3.31 25.48
N THR A 146 -5.20 3.11 24.18
CA THR A 146 -5.66 1.80 23.66
C THR A 146 -4.50 0.81 23.56
N LEU A 147 -3.30 1.28 23.23
CA LEU A 147 -2.10 0.47 23.17
C LEU A 147 -1.63 0.02 24.56
N ASP A 148 -1.96 0.75 25.63
CA ASP A 148 -1.68 0.38 27.02
C ASP A 148 -0.19 0.04 27.25
N ASN A 149 0.69 0.92 26.78
CA ASN A 149 2.16 0.79 26.81
C ASN A 149 2.74 -0.37 25.97
N GLU A 150 1.92 -1.18 25.30
CA GLU A 150 2.42 -2.18 24.36
C GLU A 150 3.04 -1.48 23.14
N LYS A 151 4.23 -1.94 22.76
CA LYS A 151 5.01 -1.39 21.66
C LYS A 151 5.16 -2.40 20.54
N PHE A 152 5.21 -1.89 19.32
CA PHE A 152 5.45 -2.70 18.15
C PHE A 152 6.96 -2.85 17.89
N ARG A 153 7.40 -4.06 17.55
CA ARG A 153 8.75 -4.28 17.01
C ARG A 153 8.73 -3.97 15.51
N VAL A 154 9.22 -2.80 15.13
CA VAL A 154 9.17 -2.32 13.74
C VAL A 154 10.49 -1.69 13.34
N ARG A 155 10.95 -1.96 12.11
CA ARG A 155 12.20 -1.37 11.56
C ARG A 155 11.98 -0.04 10.87
N GLU A 156 10.91 0.09 10.09
CA GLU A 156 10.54 1.31 9.38
C GLU A 156 9.14 1.77 9.80
N LEU A 157 9.03 2.97 10.36
CA LEU A 157 7.73 3.65 10.49
C LEU A 157 7.50 4.48 9.24
N VAL A 158 6.30 4.36 8.68
CA VAL A 158 5.90 5.10 7.48
C VAL A 158 4.69 5.96 7.80
N PHE A 159 4.76 7.25 7.58
CA PHE A 159 3.63 8.18 7.69
C PHE A 159 3.28 8.73 6.31
N LEU A 160 2.09 9.31 6.17
CA LEU A 160 1.75 10.08 4.97
C LEU A 160 2.70 11.29 4.84
N TRP A 161 2.89 11.74 3.62
CA TRP A 161 3.80 12.84 3.27
C TRP A 161 3.61 14.08 4.16
N ASN A 162 2.35 14.43 4.43
CA ASN A 162 1.97 15.61 5.20
C ASN A 162 1.69 15.36 6.69
N THR A 163 1.73 14.12 7.17
CA THR A 163 1.40 13.79 8.56
C THR A 163 2.57 14.10 9.49
N VAL A 164 2.36 15.04 10.41
CA VAL A 164 3.34 15.42 11.47
C VAL A 164 2.81 15.07 12.85
N GLU A 165 1.49 15.05 13.04
CA GLU A 165 0.85 14.87 14.36
C GLU A 165 1.09 13.49 14.99
N LEU A 166 1.52 12.48 14.23
CA LEU A 166 1.86 11.16 14.78
C LEU A 166 3.30 11.03 15.26
N GLU A 167 4.19 11.95 14.88
CA GLU A 167 5.62 11.84 15.17
C GLU A 167 5.96 11.87 16.67
N PRO A 168 5.31 12.68 17.52
CA PRO A 168 5.50 12.62 18.96
C PRO A 168 5.23 11.25 19.58
N LEU A 169 4.46 10.39 18.88
CA LEU A 169 4.12 9.05 19.36
C LEU A 169 5.22 8.01 19.10
N ILE A 170 6.17 8.27 18.20
CA ILE A 170 7.20 7.29 17.78
C ILE A 170 7.85 6.55 18.97
N PRO A 171 8.33 7.22 20.04
CA PRO A 171 8.98 6.54 21.16
C PRO A 171 8.05 5.58 21.92
N ASN A 172 6.74 5.79 21.82
CA ASN A 172 5.70 5.01 22.48
C ASN A 172 5.06 3.98 21.55
N LEU A 173 5.11 4.17 20.24
CA LEU A 173 4.59 3.22 19.26
C LEU A 173 5.53 2.03 19.04
N CYS A 174 6.83 2.23 19.14
CA CYS A 174 7.81 1.21 18.73
C CYS A 174 8.90 0.92 19.76
N VAL A 175 9.40 -0.32 19.73
CA VAL A 175 10.61 -0.73 20.45
C VAL A 175 11.81 -0.04 19.80
N VAL A 176 12.45 0.85 20.56
CA VAL A 176 13.52 1.72 20.07
C VAL A 176 14.66 0.93 19.41
N ASP A 177 15.08 -0.20 19.99
CA ASP A 177 16.21 -0.98 19.48
C ASP A 177 15.95 -1.61 18.11
N ASP A 178 14.70 -1.94 17.80
CA ASP A 178 14.32 -2.49 16.50
C ASP A 178 14.12 -1.41 15.43
N PHE A 179 13.76 -0.19 15.85
CA PHE A 179 13.52 0.95 14.96
C PHE A 179 14.79 1.37 14.24
N LYS A 180 14.69 1.66 12.93
CA LYS A 180 15.83 2.01 12.07
C LYS A 180 15.61 3.24 11.23
N LEU A 181 14.36 3.56 10.89
CA LEU A 181 14.05 4.54 9.88
C LEU A 181 12.63 5.10 10.04
N LEU A 182 12.50 6.43 9.92
CA LEU A 182 11.22 7.09 9.66
C LEU A 182 11.12 7.47 8.19
N ARG A 183 9.99 7.18 7.54
CA ARG A 183 9.69 7.64 6.19
C ARG A 183 8.35 8.36 6.14
N ARG A 184 8.31 9.54 5.55
CA ARG A 184 7.05 10.15 5.08
C ARG A 184 6.89 9.84 3.61
N LEU A 185 5.77 9.28 3.22
CA LEU A 185 5.56 8.71 1.90
C LEU A 185 4.50 9.49 1.14
N GLY A 186 4.85 9.93 -0.07
CA GLY A 186 3.97 10.58 -1.02
C GLY A 186 4.03 9.92 -2.40
N LEU A 187 2.94 10.04 -3.15
CA LEU A 187 2.83 9.59 -4.53
C LEU A 187 2.38 10.75 -5.42
N GLU A 188 3.26 11.21 -6.31
CA GLU A 188 2.89 12.07 -7.42
C GLU A 188 2.31 11.21 -8.54
N ILE A 189 1.12 11.59 -8.99
CA ILE A 189 0.33 10.80 -9.95
C ILE A 189 0.33 11.42 -11.34
N SER A 190 0.35 10.55 -12.35
CA SER A 190 0.22 10.93 -13.75
C SER A 190 -0.49 9.84 -14.54
N GLY A 191 -0.94 10.16 -15.74
CA GLY A 191 -1.40 9.15 -16.71
C GLY A 191 -0.25 8.50 -17.50
N ASP A 192 0.99 8.94 -17.32
CA ASP A 192 2.13 8.57 -18.16
C ASP A 192 2.72 7.20 -17.77
N SER A 193 2.56 6.79 -16.51
CA SER A 193 3.04 5.52 -16.00
C SER A 193 2.12 4.94 -14.93
N LEU A 194 2.02 3.61 -14.89
CA LEU A 194 1.33 2.87 -13.84
C LEU A 194 2.25 2.45 -12.68
N VAL A 195 3.55 2.74 -12.80
CA VAL A 195 4.56 2.42 -11.79
C VAL A 195 5.48 3.62 -11.55
N PRO A 196 6.05 3.79 -10.34
CA PRO A 196 7.00 4.86 -10.08
C PRO A 196 8.22 4.75 -11.01
N VAL A 197 8.50 5.83 -11.72
CA VAL A 197 9.65 5.96 -12.65
C VAL A 197 10.81 6.75 -12.03
N MET A 198 10.55 7.39 -10.90
CA MET A 198 11.48 8.23 -10.19
C MET A 198 11.12 8.26 -8.70
N ILE A 199 12.14 8.37 -7.84
CA ILE A 199 11.98 8.68 -6.43
C ILE A 199 12.76 9.96 -6.14
N HIS A 200 12.08 10.92 -5.53
CA HIS A 200 12.69 12.09 -4.92
C HIS A 200 12.66 11.92 -3.40
N ASP A 201 13.82 11.93 -2.76
CA ASP A 201 13.93 11.86 -1.30
C ASP A 201 14.50 13.16 -0.74
N SER A 202 13.93 13.66 0.36
CA SER A 202 14.61 14.63 1.22
C SER A 202 15.03 13.94 2.51
N GLN A 203 16.33 13.88 2.78
CA GLN A 203 16.85 13.40 4.06
C GLN A 203 16.83 14.54 5.07
N VAL A 204 16.12 14.32 6.17
CA VAL A 204 15.88 15.34 7.19
C VAL A 204 16.49 14.88 8.51
N GLU A 205 17.09 15.80 9.25
CA GLU A 205 17.41 15.61 10.65
C GLU A 205 16.13 15.77 11.47
N HIS A 206 15.75 14.70 12.18
CA HIS A 206 14.51 14.65 12.93
C HIS A 206 14.80 14.33 14.41
N PRO A 207 14.38 15.19 15.37
CA PRO A 207 14.76 15.02 16.76
C PRO A 207 14.20 13.72 17.37
N LEU A 208 13.00 13.31 16.95
CA LEU A 208 12.31 12.15 17.50
C LEU A 208 12.76 10.81 16.89
N THR A 209 13.68 10.81 15.92
CA THR A 209 14.25 9.56 15.38
C THR A 209 15.48 9.08 16.14
N LEU A 210 15.92 9.83 17.16
CA LEU A 210 17.08 9.49 18.01
C LEU A 210 18.34 9.23 17.16
N GLY A 211 18.60 10.11 16.18
CA GLY A 211 19.74 10.01 15.28
C GLY A 211 19.58 9.03 14.11
N ARG A 212 18.45 8.32 14.02
CA ARG A 212 18.14 7.46 12.87
C ARG A 212 17.71 8.31 11.66
N PRO A 213 17.93 7.81 10.43
CA PRO A 213 17.50 8.53 9.24
C PRO A 213 15.99 8.84 9.24
N CYS A 214 15.65 9.99 8.70
CA CYS A 214 14.29 10.37 8.33
C CYS A 214 14.29 10.78 6.86
N TYR A 215 13.41 10.17 6.06
CA TYR A 215 13.23 10.53 4.65
C TYR A 215 11.82 11.03 4.39
N GLN A 216 11.68 12.11 3.64
CA GLN A 216 10.45 12.44 2.94
C GLN A 216 10.60 11.93 1.51
N SER A 217 9.86 10.89 1.14
CA SER A 217 9.96 10.20 -0.16
C SER A 217 8.75 10.38 -1.06
N MET A 218 8.97 11.04 -2.19
CA MET A 218 7.99 11.24 -3.23
C MET A 218 8.26 10.24 -4.34
N PHE A 219 7.32 9.33 -4.54
CA PHE A 219 7.33 8.41 -5.67
C PHE A 219 6.60 9.09 -6.81
N CYS A 220 7.24 9.24 -7.96
CA CYS A 220 6.64 9.96 -9.08
C CYS A 220 6.32 8.99 -10.22
N LEU A 221 5.09 9.06 -10.70
CA LEU A 221 4.66 8.39 -11.93
C LEU A 221 5.10 9.20 -13.16
N ASN A 222 5.56 10.43 -12.98
CA ASN A 222 6.13 11.26 -14.03
C ASN A 222 7.57 11.69 -13.71
N ALA A 223 8.46 11.57 -14.70
CA ALA A 223 9.84 12.05 -14.64
C ALA A 223 10.17 13.01 -15.81
N SER A 224 9.16 13.72 -16.30
CA SER A 224 9.32 14.69 -17.39
C SER A 224 10.28 15.81 -16.99
N LEU A 225 10.99 16.36 -17.99
CA LEU A 225 11.98 17.41 -17.77
C LEU A 225 11.41 18.60 -16.95
N PRO A 226 10.19 19.12 -17.22
CA PRO A 226 9.61 20.20 -16.41
C PRO A 226 9.51 19.86 -14.91
N ILE A 227 9.02 18.67 -14.55
CA ILE A 227 8.90 18.22 -13.17
C ILE A 227 10.27 18.12 -12.50
N THR A 228 11.22 17.47 -13.17
CA THR A 228 12.57 17.31 -12.62
C THR A 228 13.29 18.65 -12.42
N LEU A 229 13.07 19.63 -13.31
CA LEU A 229 13.62 20.98 -13.17
C LEU A 229 13.04 21.71 -11.96
N VAL A 230 11.74 21.62 -11.75
CA VAL A 230 11.07 22.28 -10.62
C VAL A 230 11.50 21.68 -9.29
N LEU A 231 11.57 20.35 -9.18
CA LEU A 231 12.14 19.70 -8.00
C LEU A 231 13.58 20.15 -7.76
N HIS A 232 14.42 20.25 -8.80
CA HIS A 232 15.79 20.73 -8.65
C HIS A 232 15.90 22.19 -8.17
N LEU A 233 14.98 23.07 -8.60
CA LEU A 233 14.91 24.46 -8.16
C LEU A 233 14.44 24.53 -6.70
N GLN A 234 13.36 23.82 -6.36
CA GLN A 234 12.83 23.73 -5.00
C GLN A 234 13.88 23.17 -4.03
N ASP A 235 14.59 22.10 -4.41
CA ASP A 235 15.67 21.52 -3.62
C ASP A 235 16.72 22.55 -3.22
N ARG A 236 17.08 23.45 -4.14
CA ARG A 236 18.06 24.50 -3.84
C ARG A 236 17.52 25.43 -2.78
N GLU A 237 16.31 25.95 -2.97
CA GLU A 237 15.70 26.89 -2.04
C GLU A 237 15.50 26.28 -0.67
N VAL A 238 15.03 25.03 -0.63
CA VAL A 238 14.77 24.25 0.57
C VAL A 238 16.07 23.95 1.32
N LEU A 239 17.13 23.50 0.65
CA LEU A 239 18.44 23.24 1.29
C LEU A 239 19.11 24.50 1.84
N LEU A 240 18.88 25.66 1.21
CA LEU A 240 19.46 26.93 1.66
C LEU A 240 18.63 27.60 2.76
N SER A 241 17.32 27.34 2.81
CA SER A 241 16.41 27.96 3.79
C SER A 241 16.13 27.09 5.02
N ARG A 242 16.30 25.77 4.93
CA ARG A 242 15.95 24.82 6.00
C ARG A 242 17.18 24.01 6.44
N PRO A 243 17.83 24.40 7.55
CA PRO A 243 19.10 23.78 7.99
C PRO A 243 18.93 22.33 8.44
N ASN A 244 17.73 21.89 8.78
CA ASN A 244 17.44 20.50 9.16
C ASN A 244 17.45 19.55 7.95
N ILE A 245 17.48 20.04 6.71
CA ILE A 245 17.53 19.17 5.53
C ILE A 245 19.00 18.90 5.18
N ILE A 246 19.37 17.63 5.28
CA ILE A 246 20.75 17.17 5.11
C ILE A 246 21.11 17.14 3.62
N ALA A 247 20.24 16.51 2.82
CA ALA A 247 20.41 16.35 1.38
C ALA A 247 19.06 16.01 0.73
N THR A 248 18.94 16.34 -0.56
CA THR A 248 17.89 15.78 -1.43
C THR A 248 18.51 14.78 -2.38
N PHE A 249 17.73 13.79 -2.78
CA PHE A 249 18.15 12.71 -3.68
C PHE A 249 17.13 12.57 -4.80
N PHE A 250 17.67 12.37 -6.00
CA PHE A 250 16.92 12.08 -7.19
C PHE A 250 17.38 10.72 -7.68
N ARG A 251 16.47 9.74 -7.79
CA ARG A 251 16.82 8.33 -8.06
C ARG A 251 15.98 7.78 -9.20
N VAL A 252 16.61 7.19 -10.21
CA VAL A 252 15.92 6.65 -11.40
C VAL A 252 16.52 5.31 -11.78
N ALA A 253 15.68 4.28 -11.89
CA ALA A 253 16.07 2.94 -12.34
C ALA A 253 16.23 2.84 -13.87
N SER A 254 17.09 3.68 -14.43
CA SER A 254 17.47 3.66 -15.84
C SER A 254 18.98 3.51 -15.95
N PRO A 255 19.50 2.36 -16.43
CA PRO A 255 20.93 2.04 -16.46
C PRO A 255 21.75 3.18 -17.05
N LYS A 256 22.72 3.67 -16.28
CA LYS A 256 23.61 4.74 -16.73
C LYS A 256 24.95 4.62 -16.00
N PRO A 257 25.78 3.62 -16.37
CA PRO A 257 27.07 3.42 -15.73
C PRO A 257 27.95 4.65 -15.87
N GLN A 258 28.37 5.23 -14.75
CA GLN A 258 29.26 6.38 -14.75
C GLN A 258 30.07 6.46 -13.47
N LYS A 259 31.28 7.02 -13.58
CA LYS A 259 32.08 7.34 -12.40
C LYS A 259 31.38 8.45 -11.60
N PRO A 260 31.51 8.45 -10.26
CA PRO A 260 30.97 9.51 -9.42
C PRO A 260 31.45 10.89 -9.90
N ASN A 261 30.52 11.82 -10.11
CA ASN A 261 30.82 13.17 -10.57
C ASN A 261 30.35 14.20 -9.53
N ARG A 262 31.26 15.10 -9.12
CA ARG A 262 30.99 16.20 -8.21
C ARG A 262 30.82 17.50 -8.98
N ARG A 263 29.78 18.28 -8.68
CA ARG A 263 29.58 19.64 -9.20
C ARG A 263 29.17 20.58 -8.07
N ALA A 264 29.84 21.72 -7.95
CA ALA A 264 29.43 22.78 -7.04
C ALA A 264 28.73 23.88 -7.85
N GLN A 265 27.52 24.26 -7.45
CA GLN A 265 26.75 25.30 -8.14
C GLN A 265 25.80 26.01 -7.18
N SER A 266 25.78 27.34 -7.25
CA SER A 266 24.78 28.19 -6.59
C SER A 266 24.58 27.92 -5.09
N GLY A 267 25.67 27.69 -4.35
CA GLY A 267 25.66 27.43 -2.90
C GLY A 267 25.39 25.97 -2.51
N THR A 268 25.28 25.07 -3.47
CA THR A 268 25.03 23.63 -3.24
C THR A 268 26.08 22.76 -3.93
N ILE A 269 26.17 21.51 -3.48
CA ILE A 269 27.02 20.48 -4.05
C ILE A 269 26.14 19.34 -4.54
N ASN A 270 26.40 18.91 -5.77
CA ASN A 270 25.77 17.75 -6.38
C ASN A 270 26.79 16.63 -6.55
N TRP A 271 26.41 15.43 -6.13
CA TRP A 271 27.11 14.20 -6.47
C TRP A 271 26.22 13.34 -7.34
N THR A 272 26.71 12.91 -8.49
CA THR A 272 25.99 12.00 -9.40
C THR A 272 26.71 10.67 -9.51
N TYR A 273 25.98 9.60 -9.26
CA TYR A 273 26.43 8.21 -9.40
C TYR A 273 25.57 7.51 -10.43
N GLY A 274 26.10 6.46 -11.04
CA GLY A 274 25.29 5.58 -11.87
C GLY A 274 25.98 4.26 -12.18
N ASN A 275 25.16 3.22 -12.33
CA ASN A 275 25.55 1.85 -12.57
C ASN A 275 24.51 1.14 -13.45
N GLU A 276 24.60 -0.18 -13.54
CA GLU A 276 23.67 -1.02 -14.31
C GLU A 276 22.23 -1.04 -13.75
N CYS A 277 22.02 -0.65 -12.49
CA CYS A 277 20.68 -0.56 -11.89
C CYS A 277 20.02 0.77 -12.19
N GLY A 278 20.81 1.84 -12.30
CA GLY A 278 20.36 3.15 -12.75
C GLY A 278 21.27 4.27 -12.28
N TYR A 279 20.73 5.47 -12.10
CA TYR A 279 21.49 6.62 -11.64
C TYR A 279 20.79 7.37 -10.50
N TRP A 280 21.60 8.07 -9.71
CA TRP A 280 21.10 8.92 -8.66
C TRP A 280 21.96 10.17 -8.48
N VAL A 281 21.30 11.27 -8.13
CA VAL A 281 21.92 12.55 -7.82
C VAL A 281 21.60 12.87 -6.38
N ALA A 282 22.61 13.19 -5.57
CA ALA A 282 22.44 13.77 -4.26
C ALA A 282 22.83 15.24 -4.31
N LYS A 283 22.00 16.12 -3.76
CA LYS A 283 22.22 17.56 -3.63
C LYS A 283 22.23 17.96 -2.17
N MET A 284 23.21 18.76 -1.76
CA MET A 284 23.41 19.11 -0.35
C MET A 284 24.09 20.47 -0.18
N ALA A 285 23.99 21.05 1.00
CA ALA A 285 24.84 22.16 1.41
C ALA A 285 26.30 21.69 1.60
N PRO A 286 27.32 22.56 1.37
CA PRO A 286 28.72 22.18 1.50
C PRO A 286 29.10 21.54 2.84
N GLY A 287 28.53 22.02 3.94
CA GLY A 287 28.79 21.47 5.28
C GLY A 287 28.37 20.00 5.47
N ASN A 288 27.42 19.52 4.67
CA ASN A 288 26.90 18.15 4.75
C ASN A 288 27.64 17.18 3.82
N GLU A 289 28.52 17.66 2.95
CA GLU A 289 29.15 16.84 1.89
C GLU A 289 29.85 15.60 2.44
N ALA A 290 30.70 15.75 3.45
CA ALA A 290 31.46 14.62 3.99
C ALA A 290 30.55 13.53 4.57
N LYS A 291 29.48 13.92 5.27
CA LYS A 291 28.48 13.02 5.87
C LYS A 291 27.72 12.28 4.77
N VAL A 292 27.20 13.00 3.79
CA VAL A 292 26.37 12.45 2.71
C VAL A 292 27.20 11.57 1.77
N LYS A 293 28.42 12.00 1.42
CA LYS A 293 29.31 11.25 0.55
C LYS A 293 29.68 9.88 1.14
N LYS A 294 29.93 9.82 2.46
CA LYS A 294 30.20 8.55 3.16
C LYS A 294 29.06 7.55 2.96
N THR A 295 27.81 8.00 3.03
CA THR A 295 26.63 7.17 2.77
C THR A 295 26.57 6.74 1.29
N LEU A 296 26.75 7.68 0.37
CA LEU A 296 26.69 7.40 -1.08
C LEU A 296 27.75 6.40 -1.53
N ASP A 297 28.98 6.51 -1.03
CA ASP A 297 30.08 5.60 -1.38
C ASP A 297 29.83 4.16 -0.94
N GLN A 298 28.96 3.95 0.06
CA GLN A 298 28.57 2.63 0.56
C GLN A 298 27.38 2.02 -0.20
N GLU A 299 26.63 2.84 -0.96
CA GLU A 299 25.47 2.37 -1.73
C GLU A 299 25.93 1.54 -2.95
N LYS A 300 25.72 0.22 -2.88
CA LYS A 300 25.93 -0.67 -4.05
C LYS A 300 24.92 -0.38 -5.17
N CYS A 301 23.69 -0.07 -4.78
CA CYS A 301 22.59 0.28 -5.67
C CYS A 301 21.85 1.49 -5.07
N GLY A 302 21.99 2.66 -5.67
CA GLY A 302 21.36 3.89 -5.20
C GLY A 302 20.02 4.22 -5.85
N VAL A 303 19.35 3.26 -6.52
CA VAL A 303 17.98 3.47 -7.02
C VAL A 303 16.88 2.89 -6.12
N HIS A 304 17.30 2.30 -4.98
CA HIS A 304 16.42 1.84 -3.89
C HIS A 304 15.23 1.02 -4.43
N TYR A 305 14.02 1.34 -3.98
CA TYR A 305 12.77 0.61 -4.21
C TYR A 305 12.38 0.40 -5.67
N GLN A 306 13.08 1.04 -6.60
CA GLN A 306 12.91 0.84 -8.05
C GLN A 306 13.76 -0.30 -8.62
N CYS A 307 14.74 -0.83 -7.87
CA CYS A 307 15.61 -1.89 -8.39
C CYS A 307 15.05 -3.28 -8.11
N LYS A 308 14.61 -3.97 -9.16
CA LYS A 308 14.17 -5.37 -9.07
C LYS A 308 15.23 -6.34 -8.54
N ASN A 309 16.51 -6.04 -8.79
CA ASN A 309 17.63 -6.96 -8.49
C ASN A 309 18.27 -6.72 -7.12
N CYS A 310 18.19 -5.49 -6.60
CA CYS A 310 18.89 -5.10 -5.38
C CYS A 310 17.95 -4.81 -4.20
N THR A 311 16.65 -4.65 -4.44
CA THR A 311 15.63 -4.54 -3.38
C THR A 311 15.04 -5.90 -3.09
N ASP A 312 14.59 -6.11 -1.85
CA ASP A 312 13.86 -7.34 -1.55
C ASP A 312 12.59 -7.43 -2.42
N PRO A 313 12.20 -8.64 -2.87
CA PRO A 313 11.12 -8.79 -3.83
C PRO A 313 9.78 -8.22 -3.37
N PHE A 314 9.48 -8.30 -2.08
CA PHE A 314 8.23 -7.78 -1.53
C PHE A 314 8.21 -6.25 -1.58
N THR A 315 9.26 -5.60 -1.11
CA THR A 315 9.35 -4.14 -1.09
C THR A 315 9.38 -3.58 -2.50
N PHE A 316 10.09 -4.22 -3.44
CA PHE A 316 10.02 -3.85 -4.85
C PHE A 316 8.58 -3.95 -5.36
N TRP A 317 7.93 -5.11 -5.20
CA TRP A 317 6.54 -5.31 -5.62
C TRP A 317 5.59 -4.28 -4.99
N TYR A 318 5.70 -4.02 -3.69
CA TYR A 318 4.84 -3.10 -2.97
C TYR A 318 4.91 -1.69 -3.57
N HIS A 319 6.13 -1.15 -3.75
CA HIS A 319 6.31 0.21 -4.24
C HIS A 319 5.94 0.35 -5.73
N GLN A 320 6.16 -0.71 -6.53
CA GLN A 320 5.72 -0.73 -7.93
C GLN A 320 4.19 -0.74 -8.07
N ASN A 321 3.43 -1.11 -7.03
CA ASN A 321 1.97 -1.16 -7.06
C ASN A 321 1.29 -0.01 -6.32
N LEU A 322 2.03 1.04 -5.91
CA LEU A 322 1.44 2.19 -5.21
C LEU A 322 0.31 2.85 -6.00
N ALA A 323 0.45 2.99 -7.31
CA ALA A 323 -0.60 3.57 -8.15
C ALA A 323 -1.87 2.71 -8.20
N ARG A 324 -1.73 1.38 -8.18
CA ARG A 324 -2.86 0.44 -8.19
C ARG A 324 -3.69 0.51 -6.93
N ARG A 325 -3.07 0.87 -5.80
CA ARG A 325 -3.78 1.13 -4.53
C ARG A 325 -4.91 2.13 -4.71
N LEU A 326 -4.74 3.15 -5.56
CA LEU A 326 -5.77 4.17 -5.80
C LEU A 326 -7.02 3.61 -6.50
N HIS A 327 -6.89 2.48 -7.18
CA HIS A 327 -8.01 1.74 -7.75
C HIS A 327 -8.59 0.71 -6.78
N GLN A 328 -7.73 -0.03 -6.08
CA GLN A 328 -8.11 -1.11 -5.16
C GLN A 328 -8.69 -0.60 -3.84
N GLU A 329 -8.24 0.58 -3.41
CA GLU A 329 -8.53 1.23 -2.14
C GLU A 329 -8.87 2.72 -2.37
N PRO A 330 -9.92 3.04 -3.14
CA PRO A 330 -10.20 4.43 -3.53
C PRO A 330 -10.50 5.35 -2.34
N PHE A 331 -10.92 4.78 -1.21
CA PHE A 331 -11.08 5.53 0.03
C PHE A 331 -9.73 5.90 0.65
N TRP A 332 -8.68 5.07 0.57
CA TRP A 332 -7.39 5.27 1.25
C TRP A 332 -6.34 5.88 0.31
N SER A 333 -6.62 7.11 -0.15
CA SER A 333 -5.87 7.81 -1.20
C SER A 333 -5.03 9.00 -0.73
N ASP A 334 -4.93 9.29 0.58
CA ASP A 334 -4.21 10.47 1.10
C ASP A 334 -2.68 10.40 0.91
N ILE A 335 -2.18 9.27 0.40
CA ILE A 335 -0.79 9.14 -0.08
C ILE A 335 -0.52 10.02 -1.32
N VAL A 336 -1.56 10.40 -2.07
CA VAL A 336 -1.41 11.28 -3.22
C VAL A 336 -0.91 12.64 -2.77
N SER A 337 0.13 13.13 -3.42
CA SER A 337 0.72 14.43 -3.13
C SER A 337 0.98 15.20 -4.43
N GLU A 338 0.74 16.50 -4.37
CA GLU A 338 0.96 17.41 -5.49
C GLU A 338 2.36 18.00 -5.44
N ILE A 339 2.96 18.15 -6.63
CA ILE A 339 4.13 19.01 -6.79
C ILE A 339 3.59 20.42 -7.06
N PRO A 340 3.89 21.44 -6.22
CA PRO A 340 3.36 22.78 -6.41
C PRO A 340 3.62 23.32 -7.82
N GLY A 341 2.55 23.76 -8.50
CA GLY A 341 2.62 24.25 -9.88
C GLY A 341 2.57 23.17 -10.97
N PHE A 342 2.45 21.90 -10.60
CA PHE A 342 2.34 20.76 -11.53
C PHE A 342 1.19 19.84 -11.15
N GLY A 343 0.42 19.46 -12.16
CA GLY A 343 -0.64 18.48 -12.03
C GLY A 343 -1.95 19.08 -11.58
N ASP A 344 -3.02 18.50 -12.10
CA ASP A 344 -4.37 18.57 -11.56
C ASP A 344 -4.61 17.17 -10.99
N VAL A 345 -4.68 17.02 -9.67
CA VAL A 345 -4.84 15.69 -9.03
C VAL A 345 -6.13 15.02 -9.47
N GLU A 346 -7.20 15.77 -9.71
CA GLU A 346 -8.45 15.19 -10.17
C GLU A 346 -8.26 14.59 -11.57
N MET A 347 -7.66 15.36 -12.48
CA MET A 347 -7.36 14.91 -13.84
C MET A 347 -6.34 13.76 -13.85
N GLY A 348 -5.27 13.86 -13.08
CA GLY A 348 -4.25 12.82 -12.92
C GLY A 348 -4.85 11.52 -12.40
N THR A 349 -5.71 11.61 -11.37
CA THR A 349 -6.43 10.46 -10.81
C THR A 349 -7.37 9.85 -11.85
N ARG A 350 -8.10 10.68 -12.60
CA ARG A 350 -8.99 10.21 -13.66
C ARG A 350 -8.23 9.47 -14.76
N ASN A 351 -7.13 10.03 -15.24
CA ASN A 351 -6.30 9.42 -16.28
C ASN A 351 -5.69 8.11 -15.80
N LEU A 352 -5.15 8.09 -14.57
CA LEU A 352 -4.60 6.89 -13.97
C LEU A 352 -5.65 5.77 -13.86
N LYS A 353 -6.89 6.08 -13.45
CA LYS A 353 -7.99 5.11 -13.41
C LYS A 353 -8.31 4.53 -14.78
N ILE A 354 -8.26 5.34 -15.84
CA ILE A 354 -8.47 4.88 -17.22
C ILE A 354 -7.37 3.89 -17.63
N GLU A 355 -6.11 4.23 -17.37
CA GLU A 355 -4.98 3.36 -17.73
C GLU A 355 -4.94 2.07 -16.91
N LEU A 356 -5.28 2.12 -15.62
CA LEU A 356 -5.42 0.93 -14.78
C LEU A 356 -6.51 -0.03 -15.31
N ALA A 357 -7.67 0.51 -15.70
CA ALA A 357 -8.74 -0.30 -16.27
C ALA A 357 -8.35 -0.94 -17.61
N LYS A 358 -7.50 -0.29 -18.41
CA LYS A 358 -6.94 -0.87 -19.64
C LYS A 358 -5.98 -2.01 -19.32
N ASP A 359 -5.03 -1.79 -18.41
CA ASP A 359 -4.06 -2.80 -17.98
C ASP A 359 -4.74 -4.06 -17.40
N GLU A 360 -5.79 -3.90 -16.59
CA GLU A 360 -6.56 -5.03 -16.07
C GLU A 360 -7.25 -5.85 -17.17
N LYS A 361 -7.87 -5.17 -18.15
CA LYS A 361 -8.47 -5.85 -19.31
C LYS A 361 -7.44 -6.61 -20.12
N GLU A 362 -6.24 -6.06 -20.31
CA GLU A 362 -5.15 -6.75 -21.00
C GLU A 362 -4.63 -7.96 -20.24
N LYS A 363 -4.50 -7.86 -18.91
CA LYS A 363 -4.11 -8.98 -18.05
C LYS A 363 -5.12 -10.12 -18.11
N LEU A 364 -6.41 -9.81 -18.06
CA LEU A 364 -7.48 -10.81 -18.21
C LEU A 364 -7.39 -11.53 -19.56
N LYS A 365 -7.23 -10.79 -20.66
CA LYS A 365 -7.04 -11.37 -22.00
C LYS A 365 -5.80 -12.27 -22.08
N LYS A 366 -4.68 -11.86 -21.48
CA LYS A 366 -3.45 -12.67 -21.43
C LYS A 366 -3.63 -13.95 -20.61
N CYS A 367 -4.30 -13.87 -19.46
CA CYS A 367 -4.62 -15.03 -18.64
C CYS A 367 -5.57 -16.02 -19.34
N GLU A 368 -6.59 -15.52 -20.05
CA GLU A 368 -7.49 -16.35 -20.86
C GLU A 368 -6.74 -17.06 -22.00
N LYS A 369 -5.88 -16.32 -22.71
CA LYS A 369 -5.04 -16.89 -23.77
C LYS A 369 -4.09 -17.96 -23.23
N LYS A 370 -3.43 -17.71 -22.09
CA LYS A 370 -2.56 -18.68 -21.43
C LYS A 370 -3.33 -19.93 -20.98
N LYS A 371 -4.54 -19.78 -20.44
CA LYS A 371 -5.43 -20.91 -20.10
C LYS A 371 -5.89 -21.71 -21.33
N MET A 372 -6.01 -21.07 -22.50
CA MET A 372 -6.28 -21.78 -23.76
C MET A 372 -5.05 -22.53 -24.27
N GLU A 373 -3.85 -21.96 -24.10
CA GLU A 373 -2.57 -22.57 -24.51
C GLU A 373 -2.14 -23.72 -23.58
N GLU A 374 -2.44 -23.66 -22.28
CA GLU A 374 -2.15 -24.73 -21.30
C GLU A 374 -3.14 -25.91 -21.37
N LYS A 375 -4.23 -25.80 -22.14
CA LYS A 375 -5.14 -26.94 -22.44
C LYS A 375 -4.56 -27.88 -23.49
N SER A 376 -3.37 -28.43 -23.27
CA SER A 376 -2.96 -29.66 -23.94
C SER A 376 -1.90 -30.41 -23.14
N TRP A 377 -2.32 -31.25 -22.19
CA TRP A 377 -1.61 -32.49 -21.84
C TRP A 377 -2.63 -33.52 -21.32
N GLY A 378 -2.90 -34.53 -22.17
CA GLY A 378 -3.34 -35.89 -21.84
C GLY A 378 -4.62 -36.08 -21.04
N PHE A 379 -5.74 -36.38 -21.71
CA PHE A 379 -6.37 -37.71 -21.77
C PHE A 379 -7.56 -37.57 -22.73
N LYS A 380 -7.38 -38.04 -23.97
CA LYS A 380 -8.50 -38.30 -24.89
C LYS A 380 -9.02 -39.69 -24.57
N GLU A 381 -10.24 -39.78 -24.05
CA GLU A 381 -11.08 -40.94 -24.31
C GLU A 381 -12.16 -40.50 -25.29
N ASP A 382 -11.89 -40.77 -26.57
CA ASP A 382 -12.90 -40.85 -27.59
C ASP A 382 -13.70 -42.14 -27.34
N VAL A 383 -14.82 -42.02 -26.62
CA VAL A 383 -15.88 -43.04 -26.69
C VAL A 383 -17.15 -42.37 -27.18
N LYS A 384 -17.36 -42.52 -28.50
CA LYS A 384 -18.66 -42.33 -29.14
C LYS A 384 -19.67 -43.23 -28.44
N THR A 385 -20.68 -42.62 -27.84
CA THR A 385 -21.95 -43.31 -27.60
C THR A 385 -23.07 -42.44 -28.13
N GLU A 386 -23.48 -42.72 -29.37
CA GLU A 386 -24.80 -42.37 -29.88
C GLU A 386 -25.83 -43.31 -29.25
N ASN A 387 -26.84 -42.73 -28.60
CA ASN A 387 -28.27 -43.09 -28.62
C ASN A 387 -28.97 -42.37 -27.45
N MET A 388 -29.63 -41.24 -27.72
CA MET A 388 -31.07 -41.10 -28.01
C MET A 388 -31.96 -41.20 -26.77
N THR A 389 -32.44 -40.05 -26.29
CA THR A 389 -33.88 -39.80 -26.08
C THR A 389 -34.21 -38.30 -26.04
N ILE A 390 -34.74 -37.84 -27.18
CA ILE A 390 -35.87 -36.93 -27.43
C ILE A 390 -35.94 -35.52 -26.77
N ARG A 391 -36.05 -34.57 -27.70
CA ARG A 391 -36.31 -33.12 -27.68
C ARG A 391 -37.70 -32.70 -27.16
N ALA A 392 -37.76 -31.47 -26.69
CA ALA A 392 -38.62 -30.42 -27.25
C ALA A 392 -37.72 -29.19 -27.45
N SER A 393 -36.99 -29.09 -28.56
CA SER A 393 -37.38 -28.36 -29.78
C SER A 393 -38.07 -27.02 -29.52
N ASP A 394 -37.53 -26.01 -30.19
CA ASP A 394 -38.23 -24.81 -30.66
C ASP A 394 -38.43 -23.67 -29.65
N LEU A 395 -37.44 -22.76 -29.58
CA LEU A 395 -37.64 -21.35 -30.01
C LEU A 395 -36.36 -20.50 -29.85
N LEU A 396 -35.70 -20.31 -31.00
CA LEU A 396 -35.10 -19.08 -31.54
C LEU A 396 -34.12 -18.22 -30.70
N LYS A 397 -32.90 -18.15 -31.25
CA LYS A 397 -31.94 -17.03 -31.17
C LYS A 397 -32.38 -15.85 -32.08
N PRO A 398 -31.75 -14.66 -31.96
CA PRO A 398 -32.40 -13.36 -31.89
C PRO A 398 -32.39 -12.57 -33.21
N ILE A 399 -33.31 -11.60 -33.34
CA ILE A 399 -33.22 -10.51 -34.34
C ILE A 399 -33.58 -9.16 -33.69
N PHE A 400 -32.74 -8.18 -34.02
CA PHE A 400 -32.78 -6.72 -33.88
C PHE A 400 -34.10 -5.99 -33.54
N SER A 401 -33.91 -4.89 -32.79
CA SER A 401 -34.57 -3.58 -32.92
C SER A 401 -36.09 -3.48 -32.75
N LEU A 402 -36.56 -3.15 -31.54
CA LEU A 402 -37.64 -2.17 -31.27
C LEU A 402 -37.87 -2.04 -29.75
N LYS A 403 -37.15 -1.15 -29.05
CA LYS A 403 -37.52 -0.72 -27.68
C LYS A 403 -37.38 0.80 -27.47
N VAL A 404 -37.70 1.57 -28.51
CA VAL A 404 -37.87 3.04 -28.42
C VAL A 404 -39.36 3.44 -28.31
N PHE A 405 -40.30 2.51 -28.43
CA PHE A 405 -41.73 2.84 -28.57
C PHE A 405 -42.63 2.66 -27.33
N PHE A 406 -42.10 2.27 -26.16
CA PHE A 406 -42.94 2.09 -24.95
C PHE A 406 -42.60 2.97 -23.75
N ILE A 407 -41.51 3.76 -23.78
CA ILE A 407 -41.14 4.63 -22.65
C ILE A 407 -41.59 6.09 -22.88
N LEU A 408 -41.79 6.50 -24.14
CA LEU A 408 -42.15 7.87 -24.50
C LEU A 408 -43.60 8.27 -24.09
N PRO A 409 -44.63 7.40 -24.16
CA PRO A 409 -45.99 7.77 -23.73
C PRO A 409 -46.12 7.89 -22.20
N ILE A 410 -45.32 7.14 -21.44
CA ILE A 410 -45.35 7.13 -19.97
C ILE A 410 -44.66 8.38 -19.41
N LEU A 411 -43.55 8.82 -20.03
CA LEU A 411 -42.87 10.06 -19.65
C LEU A 411 -43.70 11.32 -19.96
N ILE A 412 -44.45 11.33 -21.06
CA ILE A 412 -45.32 12.46 -21.41
C ILE A 412 -46.54 12.53 -20.47
N SER A 413 -47.12 11.39 -20.06
CA SER A 413 -48.22 11.37 -19.09
C SER A 413 -47.81 11.85 -17.69
N PHE A 414 -46.58 11.55 -17.25
CA PHE A 414 -46.05 12.02 -15.97
C PHE A 414 -45.75 13.54 -15.96
N MET A 415 -45.28 14.08 -17.08
CA MET A 415 -45.02 15.52 -17.22
C MET A 415 -46.31 16.34 -17.21
N PHE A 416 -47.41 15.85 -17.81
CA PHE A 416 -48.70 16.52 -17.75
C PHE A 416 -49.35 16.46 -16.35
N TYR A 417 -49.13 15.39 -15.59
CA TYR A 417 -49.63 15.29 -14.21
C TYR A 417 -48.95 16.31 -13.27
N LEU A 418 -47.64 16.49 -13.41
CA LEU A 418 -46.87 17.46 -12.60
C LEU A 418 -47.16 18.92 -12.94
N ILE A 419 -47.50 19.22 -14.20
CA ILE A 419 -47.87 20.58 -14.63
C ILE A 419 -49.28 20.95 -14.15
N ILE A 420 -50.22 20.00 -14.16
CA ILE A 420 -51.59 20.23 -13.66
C ILE A 420 -51.62 20.33 -12.12
N SER A 421 -50.78 19.57 -11.40
CA SER A 421 -50.71 19.65 -9.94
C SER A 421 -50.11 20.97 -9.41
N HIS A 422 -49.37 21.71 -10.24
CA HIS A 422 -48.79 23.01 -9.88
C HIS A 422 -49.65 24.23 -10.29
N LEU A 423 -50.79 24.01 -10.96
CA LEU A 423 -51.72 25.07 -11.36
C LEU A 423 -52.97 25.17 -10.46
N TYR A 424 -53.09 24.31 -9.43
CA TYR A 424 -54.23 24.31 -8.50
C TYR A 424 -53.83 24.31 -7.01
N TYR A 425 -52.61 24.74 -6.68
CA TYR A 425 -52.19 25.07 -5.31
C TYR A 425 -51.24 26.26 -5.28
#